data_AF-A0A2H0GBU2-F1
#
_entry.id   AF-A0A2H0GBU2-F1
#
_cell.length_a   1.000
_cell.length_b   1.000
_cell.length_c   1.000
_cell.angle_alpha   90.00
_cell.angle_beta   90.00
_cell.angle_gamma   90.00
#
_symmetry.space_group_name_H-M   'P 1'
#
loop_
_entity.id
_entity.type
_entity.pdbx_description
1 polymer ?
#
loop_
_entity_poly.entity_id
_entity_poly.type
_entity_poly.pdbx_seq_one_letter_code
_entity_poly.pdbx_strand_id
1 'polypeptide(L)'
;FEKIGIGFIIFILVVNTILSVVIPFTDAYLAAKTYLINDANLETELGNITEFGLIPTGGIQKTIDSNGEYGSATINLTVIGDKKFKDITIYVVKNANNPEWKVEEIE
;
A
#
# COMPACT_ATOMS: atom_id res chain seq x y z
N PHE A 1 11.64 7.31 33.26
CA PHE A 1 10.57 6.92 32.33
C PHE A 1 10.43 7.89 31.15
N GLU A 2 10.43 9.21 31.36
CA GLU A 2 10.27 10.22 30.28
C GLU A 2 11.28 10.09 29.13
N LYS A 3 12.56 9.87 29.41
CA LYS A 3 13.60 9.71 28.37
C LYS A 3 13.43 8.44 27.53
N ILE A 4 12.88 7.37 28.11
CA ILE A 4 12.60 6.10 27.41
C ILE A 4 11.37 6.28 26.51
N GLY A 5 10.35 7.01 26.97
CA GLY A 5 9.17 7.33 26.17
C GLY A 5 9.51 8.16 24.93
N ILE A 6 10.36 9.19 25.07
CA ILE A 6 10.81 10.02 23.94
C ILE A 6 11.58 9.17 22.93
N GLY A 7 12.48 8.30 23.40
CA GLY A 7 13.22 7.39 22.51
C GLY A 7 12.30 6.45 21.72
N PHE A 8 11.25 5.94 22.36
CA PHE A 8 10.27 5.06 21.71
C PHE A 8 9.42 5.80 20.66
N ILE A 9 8.98 7.03 20.94
CA ILE A 9 8.25 7.86 19.96
C ILE A 9 9.12 8.16 18.75
N ILE A 10 10.39 8.54 18.97
CA ILE A 10 11.33 8.82 17.88
C ILE A 10 11.54 7.55 17.04
N PHE A 11 11.69 6.38 17.67
CA PHE A 11 11.84 5.12 16.95
C PHE A 11 10.64 4.83 16.05
N ILE A 12 9.41 4.99 16.55
CA ILE A 12 8.19 4.81 15.75
C ILE A 12 8.15 5.79 14.57
N LEU A 13 8.50 7.06 14.78
CA LEU A 13 8.49 8.06 13.71
C LEU A 13 9.54 7.76 12.63
N VAL A 14 10.72 7.29 13.02
CA VAL A 14 11.78 6.88 12.07
C VAL A 14 11.33 5.66 11.26
N VAL A 15 10.78 4.63 11.91
CA VAL A 15 10.25 3.45 11.21
C VAL A 15 9.14 3.85 10.24
N ASN A 16 8.17 4.66 10.65
CA ASN A 16 7.12 5.16 9.76
C ASN A 16 7.67 5.96 8.58
N THR A 17 8.66 6.83 8.81
CA THR A 17 9.30 7.60 7.74
C THR A 17 9.97 6.68 6.71
N ILE A 18 10.71 5.66 7.18
CA ILE A 18 11.35 4.68 6.29
C ILE A 18 10.29 3.91 5.50
N LEU A 19 9.22 3.46 6.15
CA LEU A 19 8.12 2.75 5.47
C LEU A 19 7.43 3.64 4.43
N SER A 20 7.13 4.90 4.74
CA SER A 20 6.55 5.86 3.79
C SER A 20 7.44 6.13 2.59
N VAL A 21 8.77 6.03 2.72
CA VAL A 21 9.70 6.16 1.60
C VAL A 21 9.82 4.85 0.83
N VAL A 22 9.91 3.69 1.48
CA VAL A 22 10.21 2.41 0.82
C VAL A 22 8.98 1.80 0.14
N ILE A 23 7.80 1.88 0.78
CA ILE A 23 6.57 1.27 0.24
C ILE A 23 6.19 1.80 -1.15
N PRO A 24 6.27 3.10 -1.48
CA PRO A 24 5.96 3.57 -2.84
C PRO A 24 6.93 3.06 -3.93
N PHE A 25 8.11 2.53 -3.56
CA PHE A 25 9.02 1.87 -4.49
C PHE A 25 8.73 0.37 -4.67
N THR A 26 7.76 -0.19 -3.96
CA THR A 26 7.42 -1.62 -4.11
C THR A 26 6.54 -1.85 -5.33
N ASP A 27 6.79 -2.93 -6.06
CA ASP A 27 5.99 -3.32 -7.23
C ASP A 27 4.50 -3.49 -6.88
N ALA A 28 4.20 -3.94 -5.66
CA ALA A 28 2.82 -4.09 -5.18
C ALA A 28 2.10 -2.73 -5.06
N TYR A 29 2.78 -1.69 -4.57
CA TYR A 29 2.21 -0.33 -4.51
C TYR A 29 2.02 0.25 -5.91
N LEU A 30 2.97 0.05 -6.82
CA LEU A 30 2.85 0.54 -8.20
C LEU A 30 1.70 -0.16 -8.95
N ALA A 31 1.51 -1.46 -8.74
CA ALA A 31 0.39 -2.21 -9.30
C ALA A 31 -0.96 -1.70 -8.76
N ALA A 32 -1.05 -1.52 -7.43
CA ALA A 32 -2.23 -0.98 -6.76
C ALA A 32 -2.57 0.45 -7.25
N LYS A 33 -1.58 1.34 -7.32
CA LYS A 33 -1.74 2.71 -7.81
C LYS A 33 -2.18 2.75 -9.27
N THR A 34 -1.53 1.95 -10.14
CA THR A 34 -1.90 1.87 -11.56
C THR A 34 -3.34 1.41 -11.72
N TYR A 35 -3.76 0.41 -10.95
CA TYR A 35 -5.14 -0.06 -10.95
C TYR A 35 -6.12 1.06 -10.57
N LEU A 36 -5.85 1.77 -9.47
CA LEU A 36 -6.71 2.85 -8.97
C LEU A 36 -6.84 4.03 -9.96
N ILE A 37 -5.77 4.40 -10.65
CA ILE A 37 -5.78 5.48 -11.65
C ILE A 37 -6.64 5.11 -12.86
N ASN A 38 -6.68 3.83 -13.23
CA ASN A 38 -7.44 3.37 -14.39
C ASN A 38 -8.89 2.97 -14.04
N ASP A 39 -9.28 3.05 -12.76
CA ASP A 39 -10.62 2.68 -12.33
C ASP A 39 -11.60 3.86 -12.54
N ALA A 40 -12.45 3.74 -13.56
CA ALA A 40 -13.42 4.77 -13.93
C ALA A 40 -14.51 5.02 -12.87
N ASN A 41 -14.78 4.03 -12.00
CA ASN A 41 -15.74 4.22 -10.89
C ASN A 41 -15.13 5.15 -9.83
N LEU A 42 -13.85 4.96 -9.52
CA LEU A 42 -13.08 5.81 -8.62
C LEU A 42 -12.92 7.23 -9.15
N GLU A 43 -12.63 7.41 -10.44
CA GLU A 43 -12.57 8.75 -11.04
C GLU A 43 -13.93 9.47 -11.01
N THR A 44 -15.02 8.74 -11.25
CA THR A 44 -16.38 9.31 -11.17
C THR A 44 -16.70 9.75 -9.74
N GLU A 45 -16.29 8.95 -8.76
CA GLU A 45 -16.57 9.16 -7.35
C GLU A 45 -15.70 10.25 -6.71
N LEU A 46 -14.38 10.25 -6.97
CA LEU A 46 -13.38 11.14 -6.35
C LEU A 46 -13.05 12.37 -7.20
N GLY A 47 -13.38 12.36 -8.49
CA GLY A 47 -12.86 13.30 -9.47
C GLY A 47 -11.51 12.86 -10.02
N ASN A 48 -10.79 13.77 -10.68
CA ASN A 48 -9.45 13.47 -11.17
C ASN A 48 -8.52 13.23 -9.97
N ILE A 49 -7.80 12.11 -10.00
CA ILE A 49 -6.95 11.71 -8.87
C ILE A 49 -5.67 12.54 -8.93
N THR A 50 -5.45 13.38 -7.91
CA THR A 50 -4.31 14.30 -7.84
C THR A 50 -3.18 13.74 -7.00
N GLU A 51 -3.50 13.02 -5.93
CA GLU A 51 -2.49 12.52 -4.98
C GLU A 51 -2.90 11.19 -4.33
N PHE A 52 -1.89 10.46 -3.86
CA PHE A 52 -2.07 9.21 -3.12
C PHE A 52 -1.32 9.33 -1.79
N GLY A 53 -2.07 9.36 -0.70
CA GLY A 53 -1.54 9.21 0.65
C GLY A 53 -1.28 7.73 0.93
N LEU A 54 -0.03 7.37 1.25
CA LEU A 54 0.25 6.04 1.78
C LEU A 54 0.03 6.07 3.28
N ILE A 55 -0.90 5.25 3.77
CA ILE A 55 -0.95 4.92 5.18
C ILE A 55 -0.04 3.70 5.37
N PRO A 56 1.04 3.77 6.17
CA PRO A 56 1.90 2.62 6.47
C PRO A 56 1.20 1.63 7.41
N THR A 57 -0.08 1.36 7.15
CA THR A 57 -0.90 0.34 7.79
C THR A 57 -1.16 -0.74 6.75
N GLY A 58 -0.94 -1.98 7.14
CA GLY A 58 -0.98 -3.11 6.23
C GLY A 58 0.12 -4.12 6.55
N GLY A 59 0.22 -5.14 5.71
CA GLY A 59 1.17 -6.21 5.88
C GLY A 59 1.54 -6.80 4.54
N ILE A 60 2.83 -6.92 4.28
CA ILE A 60 3.36 -7.66 3.14
C ILE A 60 3.84 -8.99 3.69
N GLN A 61 3.09 -10.05 3.42
CA GLN A 61 3.50 -11.41 3.71
C GLN A 61 4.07 -12.02 2.44
N LYS A 62 5.35 -12.39 2.51
CA LYS A 62 6.07 -13.01 1.42
C LYS A 62 6.57 -14.37 1.87
N THR A 63 6.16 -15.42 1.17
CA THR A 63 6.55 -16.80 1.43
C THR A 63 7.34 -17.33 0.25
N ILE A 64 8.54 -17.83 0.52
CA ILE A 64 9.41 -18.44 -0.50
C ILE A 64 9.54 -19.90 -0.12
N ASP A 65 9.07 -20.79 -1.00
CA ASP A 65 9.25 -22.23 -0.84
C ASP A 65 9.90 -22.82 -2.11
N SER A 66 10.24 -24.11 -2.07
CA SER A 66 10.86 -24.89 -3.14
C SER A 66 10.04 -24.89 -4.44
N ASN A 67 8.75 -24.55 -4.37
CA ASN A 67 7.83 -24.45 -5.51
C ASN A 67 7.69 -23.03 -6.08
N GLY A 68 8.39 -22.03 -5.53
CA GLY A 68 8.35 -20.65 -6.01
C GLY A 68 8.06 -19.62 -4.93
N GLU A 69 7.97 -18.36 -5.34
CA GLU A 69 7.71 -17.22 -4.47
C GLU A 69 6.24 -16.81 -4.58
N TYR A 70 5.51 -16.90 -3.47
CA TYR A 70 4.12 -16.46 -3.35
C TYR A 70 3.94 -15.54 -2.15
N GLY A 71 2.94 -14.67 -2.19
CA GLY A 71 2.74 -13.70 -1.12
C GLY A 71 1.46 -12.92 -1.27
N SER A 72 1.04 -12.30 -0.18
CA SER A 72 -0.08 -11.39 -0.15
C SER A 72 0.37 -10.08 0.51
N ALA A 73 -0.11 -8.97 -0.01
CA ALA A 73 0.15 -7.64 0.48
C ALA A 73 -1.17 -6.92 0.64
N THR A 74 -1.46 -6.49 1.87
CA THR A 74 -2.55 -5.55 2.13
C THR A 74 -1.95 -4.15 2.19
N ILE A 75 -2.38 -3.27 1.30
CA ILE A 75 -1.89 -1.89 1.18
C ILE A 75 -3.06 -0.95 1.45
N ASN A 76 -2.92 -0.07 2.44
CA ASN A 76 -3.92 0.95 2.73
C ASN A 76 -3.48 2.28 2.10
N LEU A 77 -4.37 2.85 1.27
CA LEU A 77 -4.09 4.04 0.47
C LEU A 77 -5.23 5.03 0.62
N THR A 78 -4.88 6.28 0.93
CA THR A 78 -5.81 7.41 0.82
C THR A 78 -5.71 7.96 -0.60
N VAL A 79 -6.73 7.75 -1.42
CA VAL A 79 -6.82 8.33 -2.76
C VAL A 79 -7.44 9.71 -2.65
N ILE A 80 -6.71 10.73 -3.08
CA ILE A 80 -7.13 12.13 -3.02
C ILE A 80 -7.49 12.56 -4.44
N GLY A 81 -8.79 12.77 -4.67
CA GLY A 81 -9.29 13.38 -5.90
C GLY A 81 -9.71 14.83 -5.68
N ASP A 82 -9.89 15.57 -6.78
CA ASP A 82 -10.30 16.98 -6.74
C ASP A 82 -11.59 17.25 -5.94
N LYS A 83 -12.49 16.26 -5.84
CA LYS A 83 -13.78 16.42 -5.14
C LYS A 83 -13.72 15.97 -3.68
N LYS A 84 -13.07 14.83 -3.42
CA LYS A 84 -12.99 14.21 -2.09
C LYS A 84 -11.81 13.25 -2.01
N PHE A 85 -11.45 12.91 -0.78
CA PHE A 85 -10.52 11.81 -0.49
C PHE A 85 -11.29 10.56 -0.07
N LYS A 86 -10.71 9.39 -0.31
CA LYS A 86 -11.23 8.09 0.15
C LYS A 86 -10.09 7.18 0.53
N ASP A 87 -10.21 6.58 1.71
CA ASP A 87 -9.31 5.52 2.16
C ASP A 87 -9.76 4.20 1.52
N ILE A 88 -8.82 3.52 0.88
CA ILE A 88 -9.03 2.28 0.13
C ILE A 88 -8.04 1.25 0.62
N THR A 89 -8.52 0.04 0.86
CA THR A 89 -7.66 -1.10 1.16
C THR A 89 -7.55 -2.00 -0.06
N ILE A 90 -6.32 -2.20 -0.53
CA ILE A 90 -6.04 -3.04 -1.69
C ILE A 90 -5.34 -4.31 -1.25
N TYR A 91 -5.89 -5.44 -1.67
CA TYR A 91 -5.27 -6.75 -1.51
C TYR A 91 -4.58 -7.14 -2.81
N VAL A 92 -3.28 -7.31 -2.73
CA VAL A 92 -2.42 -7.69 -3.85
C VAL A 92 -1.83 -9.06 -3.57
N VAL A 93 -1.95 -10.00 -4.50
CA VAL A 93 -1.44 -11.35 -4.38
C VAL A 93 -0.39 -11.64 -5.45
N LYS A 94 0.61 -12.42 -5.07
CA LYS A 94 1.61 -13.00 -5.96
C LYS A 94 1.50 -14.51 -5.85
N ASN A 95 1.22 -15.16 -6.98
CA ASN A 95 1.05 -16.61 -7.05
C ASN A 95 2.37 -17.28 -7.48
N ALA A 96 2.66 -18.48 -6.99
CA ALA A 96 3.90 -19.19 -7.34
C ALA A 96 4.08 -19.42 -8.86
N ASN A 97 2.96 -19.50 -9.59
CA ASN A 97 2.93 -19.68 -11.05
C ASN A 97 3.03 -18.36 -11.84
N ASN A 98 2.95 -17.20 -11.18
CA ASN A 98 2.95 -15.89 -11.85
C ASN A 98 3.83 -14.90 -11.07
N PRO A 99 4.98 -14.48 -11.62
CA PRO A 99 5.94 -13.65 -10.89
C PRO A 99 5.44 -12.22 -10.61
N GLU A 100 4.35 -11.80 -11.24
CA GLU A 100 3.77 -10.46 -11.13
C GLU A 100 2.75 -10.35 -9.99
N TRP A 101 2.79 -9.24 -9.27
CA TRP A 101 1.79 -8.88 -8.26
C TRP A 101 0.49 -8.46 -8.94
N LYS A 102 -0.65 -9.04 -8.53
CA LYS A 102 -1.97 -8.71 -9.06
C LYS A 102 -2.92 -8.29 -7.96
N VAL A 103 -3.71 -7.25 -8.23
CA VAL A 103 -4.80 -6.85 -7.35
C VAL A 103 -5.89 -7.92 -7.40
N GLU A 104 -6.23 -8.46 -6.24
CA GLU A 104 -7.29 -9.47 -6.08
C GLU A 104 -8.59 -8.83 -5.59
N GLU A 105 -8.49 -7.91 -4.63
CA GLU A 105 -9.66 -7.28 -4.01
C GLU A 105 -9.38 -5.82 -3.61
N ILE A 106 -10.45 -5.01 -3.61
CA ILE A 106 -10.44 -3.59 -3.21
C ILE A 106 -11.65 -3.35 -2.30
N GLU A 107 -11.39 -2.84 -1.10
CA GLU A 107 -12.38 -2.40 -0.11
C GLU A 107 -12.38 -0.88 0.06
#